data_AF-A0A1R1YK70-F1
#
_entry.id   AF-A0A1R1YK70-F1
#
_cell.length_a   1.000
_cell.length_b   1.000
_cell.length_c   1.000
_cell.angle_alpha   90.00
_cell.angle_beta   90.00
_cell.angle_gamma   90.00
#
_symmetry.space_group_name_H-M   'P 1'
#
loop_
_entity.id
_entity.type
_entity.pdbx_description
1 polymer ?
#
loop_
_entity_poly.entity_id
_entity_poly.type
_entity_poly.pdbx_seq_one_letter_code
_entity_poly.pdbx_strand_id
1 'polypeptide(L)'
;MGINELCKGLIDSEWDHSARVGALDAPGETINKVLDCDNYPECDRSVLWSDITDALRDTPNNKAPGADGVPSEVWKLVMAEPSPTTPLAKLIQKIINIMYGTWDIPQCLGTSIVVPVPKKGDLKDPDNY
;
A
#
# COMPACT_ATOMS: atom_id res chain seq x y z
N MET A 1 16.52 2.05 23.02
CA MET A 1 15.91 2.81 21.92
C MET A 1 14.61 2.12 21.57
N GLY A 2 13.45 2.74 21.86
CA GLY A 2 12.14 2.09 21.72
C GLY A 2 11.63 2.13 20.29
N ILE A 3 10.82 1.15 19.90
CA ILE A 3 10.16 1.07 18.57
C ILE A 3 9.40 2.37 18.24
N ASN A 4 8.83 3.01 19.26
CA ASN A 4 8.18 4.31 19.20
C ASN A 4 9.09 5.46 18.72
N GLU A 5 10.39 5.43 19.05
CA GLU A 5 11.35 6.44 18.61
C GLU A 5 11.84 6.17 17.18
N LEU A 6 11.94 4.89 16.79
CA LEU A 6 12.19 4.48 15.41
C LEU A 6 11.06 4.91 14.46
N CYS A 7 9.80 4.78 14.91
CA CYS A 7 8.64 5.20 14.12
C CYS A 7 8.53 6.73 13.97
N LYS A 8 9.00 7.53 14.93
CA LYS A 8 9.03 9.00 14.81
C LYS A 8 10.08 9.47 13.81
N GLY A 9 11.31 8.92 13.91
CA GLY A 9 12.41 9.34 13.02
C GLY A 9 12.17 9.04 11.53
N LEU A 10 11.38 8.01 11.21
CA LEU A 10 11.01 7.66 9.84
C LEU A 10 10.03 8.68 9.22
N ILE A 11 9.10 9.21 10.02
CA ILE A 11 8.01 10.09 9.54
C ILE A 11 8.50 11.52 9.35
N ASP A 12 9.33 12.03 10.28
CA ASP A 12 9.74 13.44 10.26
C ASP A 12 10.77 13.76 9.17
N SER A 13 11.56 12.79 8.71
CA SER A 13 12.65 13.02 7.74
C SER A 13 12.22 12.97 6.28
N GLU A 14 11.11 12.31 5.96
CA GLU A 14 10.64 12.11 4.58
C GLU A 14 9.65 13.22 4.14
N TRP A 15 8.93 13.84 5.08
CA TRP A 15 7.84 14.79 4.79
C TRP A 15 8.29 16.25 4.63
N ASP A 16 9.43 16.65 5.19
CA ASP A 16 9.90 18.05 5.13
C ASP A 16 10.39 18.46 3.71
N HIS A 17 10.68 17.48 2.85
CA HIS A 17 11.06 17.72 1.44
C HIS A 17 9.86 17.99 0.51
N SER A 18 8.65 17.56 0.86
CA SER A 18 7.48 17.61 -0.04
C SER A 18 6.74 18.95 -0.02
N ALA A 19 6.91 19.76 1.03
CA ALA A 19 6.14 20.99 1.23
C ALA A 19 6.60 22.22 0.40
N ARG A 20 7.55 22.07 -0.55
CA ARG A 20 8.17 23.21 -1.27
C ARG A 20 7.75 23.41 -2.73
N VAL A 21 6.78 22.66 -3.25
CA VAL A 21 6.32 22.84 -4.64
C VAL A 21 4.84 23.21 -4.67
N GLY A 22 4.54 24.48 -4.88
CA GLY A 22 3.19 24.93 -5.25
C GLY A 22 2.82 26.33 -4.80
N ALA A 23 3.53 27.36 -5.28
CA ALA A 23 3.04 28.74 -5.20
C ALA A 23 2.91 29.33 -6.61
N LEU A 24 1.64 29.45 -7.06
CA LEU A 24 0.94 30.45 -7.90
C LEU A 24 1.68 31.00 -9.17
N ASP A 25 1.06 31.19 -10.34
CA ASP A 25 -0.01 32.15 -10.65
C ASP A 25 -0.70 31.88 -12.00
N ALA A 26 -2.04 31.92 -12.07
CA ALA A 26 -2.80 32.44 -13.23
C ALA A 26 -4.29 32.65 -12.85
N PRO A 27 -4.92 33.80 -13.21
CA PRO A 27 -6.24 34.17 -12.73
C PRO A 27 -7.37 33.75 -13.67
N GLY A 28 -8.44 33.19 -13.09
CA GLY A 28 -9.80 33.48 -13.55
C GLY A 28 -10.28 32.76 -14.81
N GLU A 29 -10.25 31.44 -14.83
CA GLU A 29 -11.27 30.69 -15.58
C GLU A 29 -12.01 29.74 -14.64
N THR A 30 -13.33 29.82 -14.74
CA THR A 30 -14.32 29.17 -13.88
C THR A 30 -14.16 27.65 -13.92
N ILE A 31 -13.63 27.08 -12.85
CA ILE A 31 -13.50 25.63 -12.61
C ILE A 31 -14.89 25.04 -12.25
N ASN A 32 -15.90 25.23 -13.09
CA ASN A 32 -17.25 24.65 -12.87
C ASN A 32 -17.68 23.72 -14.01
N LYS A 33 -16.74 23.03 -14.67
CA LYS A 33 -17.07 22.14 -15.80
C LYS A 33 -16.22 20.87 -15.96
N VAL A 34 -15.66 20.31 -14.88
CA VAL A 34 -14.97 19.00 -14.94
C VAL A 34 -15.30 18.10 -13.74
N LEU A 35 -16.53 18.13 -13.24
CA LEU A 35 -16.99 17.15 -12.26
C LEU A 35 -18.35 16.57 -12.69
N ASP A 36 -18.43 16.02 -13.91
CA ASP A 36 -19.15 14.75 -14.08
C ASP A 36 -18.18 13.65 -13.65
N CYS A 37 -17.81 13.71 -12.38
CA CYS A 37 -17.03 12.70 -11.69
C CYS A 37 -18.08 11.73 -11.16
N ASP A 38 -18.04 10.48 -11.61
CA ASP A 38 -18.82 9.40 -11.02
C ASP A 38 -18.55 9.41 -9.51
N ASN A 39 -19.52 9.92 -8.74
CA ASN A 39 -19.41 9.92 -7.29
C ASN A 39 -19.50 8.46 -6.83
N TYR A 40 -18.45 7.97 -6.19
CA TYR A 40 -18.37 6.62 -5.62
C TYR A 40 -18.58 6.70 -4.10
N PRO A 41 -19.83 6.72 -3.61
CA PRO A 41 -20.11 6.83 -2.17
C PRO A 41 -19.54 5.65 -1.37
N GLU A 42 -19.23 4.52 -2.02
CA GLU A 42 -18.51 3.39 -1.43
C GLU A 42 -17.06 3.71 -1.05
N CYS A 43 -16.49 4.80 -1.56
CA CYS A 43 -15.16 5.32 -1.23
C CYS A 43 -15.18 6.32 -0.07
N ASP A 44 -16.36 6.77 0.36
CA ASP A 44 -16.51 7.68 1.49
C ASP A 44 -16.67 6.92 2.83
N ARG A 45 -16.84 5.60 2.77
CA ARG A 45 -17.01 4.77 3.97
C ARG A 45 -15.67 4.46 4.61
N SER A 46 -15.65 4.38 5.94
CA SER A 46 -14.48 3.89 6.67
C SER A 46 -14.18 2.44 6.32
N VAL A 47 -12.90 2.11 6.16
CA VAL A 47 -12.43 0.72 5.97
C VAL A 47 -12.85 -0.15 7.16
N LEU A 48 -13.57 -1.24 6.88
CA LEU A 48 -13.96 -2.21 7.90
C LEU A 48 -12.87 -3.27 8.08
N TRP A 49 -12.81 -3.87 9.28
CA TRP A 49 -11.90 -5.00 9.52
C TRP A 49 -12.22 -6.19 8.60
N SER A 50 -13.50 -6.43 8.32
CA SER A 50 -13.93 -7.45 7.37
C SER A 50 -13.31 -7.25 5.98
N ASP A 51 -13.31 -6.02 5.47
CA ASP A 51 -12.74 -5.68 4.16
C ASP A 51 -11.25 -6.06 4.09
N ILE A 52 -10.52 -5.78 5.17
CA ILE A 52 -9.10 -6.14 5.29
C ILE A 52 -8.93 -7.66 5.32
N THR A 53 -9.69 -8.37 6.14
CA THR A 53 -9.55 -9.83 6.27
C THR A 53 -9.99 -10.59 5.02
N ASP A 54 -10.96 -10.07 4.27
CA ASP A 54 -11.39 -10.64 3.00
C ASP A 54 -10.34 -10.38 1.91
N ALA A 55 -9.78 -9.16 1.83
CA ALA A 55 -8.66 -8.87 0.93
C ALA A 55 -7.43 -9.75 1.22
N LEU A 56 -7.11 -9.97 2.50
CA LEU A 56 -6.03 -10.89 2.90
C LEU A 56 -6.33 -12.33 2.48
N ARG A 57 -7.59 -12.78 2.57
CA ARG A 57 -8.00 -14.13 2.16
C ARG A 57 -7.72 -14.38 0.68
N ASP A 58 -8.01 -13.39 -0.14
CA ASP A 58 -7.93 -13.46 -1.60
C ASP A 58 -6.49 -13.43 -2.13
N THR A 59 -5.51 -13.10 -1.27
CA THR A 59 -4.10 -13.20 -1.67
C THR A 59 -3.72 -14.66 -1.98
N PRO A 60 -3.01 -14.96 -3.08
CA PRO A 60 -2.64 -16.33 -3.42
C PRO A 60 -1.52 -16.88 -2.54
N ASN A 61 -1.65 -18.13 -2.09
CA ASN A 61 -0.59 -18.83 -1.33
C ASN A 61 0.59 -19.25 -2.23
N ASN A 62 1.74 -19.48 -1.62
CA ASN A 62 2.98 -19.95 -2.24
C ASN A 62 3.48 -19.05 -3.39
N LYS A 63 3.12 -17.77 -3.37
CA LYS A 63 3.74 -16.77 -4.23
C LYS A 63 5.06 -16.31 -3.62
N ALA A 64 5.96 -15.86 -4.50
CA ALA A 64 7.20 -15.27 -4.05
C ALA A 64 6.90 -14.06 -3.14
N PRO A 65 7.61 -13.93 -2.01
CA PRO A 65 7.45 -12.76 -1.15
C PRO A 65 7.91 -11.50 -1.89
N GLY A 66 7.46 -10.34 -1.38
CA GLY A 66 7.92 -9.05 -1.86
C GLY A 66 9.37 -8.77 -1.48
N ALA A 67 9.81 -7.52 -1.66
CA ALA A 67 11.15 -7.07 -1.27
C ALA A 67 11.41 -7.14 0.24
N ASP A 68 10.34 -7.22 1.04
CA ASP A 68 10.39 -7.44 2.48
C ASP A 68 10.71 -8.89 2.87
N GLY A 69 10.63 -9.84 1.93
CA GLY A 69 10.84 -11.26 2.20
C GLY A 69 9.71 -11.93 3.00
N VAL A 70 8.57 -11.25 3.21
CA VAL A 70 7.46 -11.77 4.01
C VAL A 70 6.47 -12.54 3.13
N PRO A 71 6.24 -13.85 3.37
CA PRO A 71 5.25 -14.61 2.63
C PRO A 71 3.82 -14.15 2.92
N SER A 72 2.93 -14.27 1.93
CA SER A 72 1.50 -13.91 2.04
C SER A 72 0.79 -14.55 3.25
N GLU A 73 1.21 -15.76 3.60
CA GLU A 73 0.66 -16.59 4.65
C GLU A 73 0.85 -15.99 6.04
N VAL A 74 1.91 -15.19 6.24
CA VAL A 74 2.16 -14.50 7.51
C VAL A 74 1.07 -13.47 7.77
N TRP A 75 0.68 -12.71 6.74
CA TRP A 75 -0.39 -11.72 6.85
C TRP A 75 -1.75 -12.39 7.10
N LYS A 76 -1.96 -13.61 6.60
CA LYS A 76 -3.21 -14.36 6.80
C LYS A 76 -3.44 -14.84 8.23
N LEU A 77 -2.41 -14.82 9.09
CA LEU A 77 -2.53 -15.27 10.48
C LEU A 77 -3.58 -14.49 11.28
N VAL A 78 -3.84 -13.23 10.92
CA VAL A 78 -4.81 -12.38 11.63
C VAL A 78 -6.27 -12.59 11.19
N MET A 79 -6.52 -13.38 10.14
CA MET A 79 -7.86 -13.55 9.57
C MET A 79 -8.84 -14.29 10.49
N ALA A 80 -8.34 -15.05 11.47
CA ALA A 80 -9.18 -15.72 12.46
C ALA A 80 -9.72 -14.75 13.53
N GLU A 81 -9.20 -13.52 13.59
CA GLU A 81 -9.62 -12.54 14.59
C GLU A 81 -10.90 -11.82 14.16
N PRO A 82 -11.96 -11.79 15.00
CA PRO A 82 -13.18 -11.06 14.69
C PRO A 82 -13.00 -9.54 14.72
N SER A 83 -11.93 -9.06 15.37
CA SER A 83 -11.54 -7.66 15.45
C SER A 83 -10.01 -7.58 15.65
N PRO A 84 -9.35 -6.46 15.29
CA PRO A 84 -7.90 -6.38 15.33
C PRO A 84 -7.39 -6.22 16.76
N THR A 85 -7.14 -7.35 17.41
CA THR A 85 -6.76 -7.40 18.83
C THR A 85 -5.27 -7.59 19.02
N THR A 86 -4.66 -8.45 18.19
CA THR A 86 -3.24 -8.74 18.26
C THR A 86 -2.39 -7.55 17.79
N PRO A 87 -1.11 -7.47 18.19
CA PRO A 87 -0.22 -6.41 17.72
C PRO A 87 -0.12 -6.36 16.20
N LEU A 88 -0.09 -7.51 15.52
CA LEU A 88 -0.02 -7.58 14.06
C LEU A 88 -1.32 -7.06 13.42
N ALA A 89 -2.48 -7.49 13.89
CA ALA A 89 -3.76 -7.04 13.36
C ALA A 89 -3.96 -5.52 13.55
N LYS A 90 -3.59 -4.99 14.72
CA LYS A 90 -3.60 -3.54 15.00
C LYS A 90 -2.65 -2.77 14.10
N LEU A 91 -1.46 -3.31 13.83
CA LEU A 91 -0.50 -2.68 12.94
C LEU A 91 -1.04 -2.62 11.50
N ILE A 92 -1.56 -3.74 10.99
CA ILE A 92 -2.16 -3.81 9.64
C ILE A 92 -3.29 -2.80 9.52
N GLN A 93 -4.25 -2.81 10.44
CA GLN A 93 -5.37 -1.87 10.41
C GLN A 93 -4.89 -0.41 10.45
N LYS A 94 -3.90 -0.09 11.28
CA LYS A 94 -3.36 1.27 11.37
C LYS A 94 -2.74 1.73 10.05
N ILE A 95 -1.95 0.87 9.39
CA ILE A 95 -1.33 1.19 8.10
C ILE A 95 -2.41 1.46 7.04
N ILE A 96 -3.40 0.56 6.92
CA ILE A 96 -4.49 0.70 5.95
C ILE A 96 -5.30 1.97 6.20
N ASN A 97 -5.63 2.28 7.46
CA ASN A 97 -6.37 3.50 7.80
C ASN A 97 -5.59 4.77 7.47
N ILE A 98 -4.27 4.77 7.65
CA ILE A 98 -3.43 5.90 7.25
C ILE A 98 -3.49 6.06 5.74
N MET A 99 -3.18 5.00 4.97
CA MET A 99 -3.18 5.04 3.50
C MET A 99 -4.53 5.50 2.92
N TYR A 100 -5.63 5.00 3.47
CA TYR A 100 -6.98 5.35 3.02
C TYR A 100 -7.35 6.79 3.39
N GLY A 101 -7.00 7.22 4.60
CA GLY A 101 -7.33 8.57 5.08
C GLY A 101 -6.49 9.69 4.44
N THR A 102 -5.25 9.39 4.05
CA THR A 102 -4.36 10.36 3.38
C THR A 102 -4.47 10.33 1.86
N TRP A 103 -5.16 9.33 1.29
CA TRP A 103 -5.16 9.05 -0.15
C TRP A 103 -3.76 8.89 -0.74
N ASP A 104 -2.81 8.41 0.09
CA ASP A 104 -1.41 8.30 -0.27
C ASP A 104 -0.90 6.87 -0.10
N ILE A 105 -0.18 6.38 -1.10
CA ILE A 105 0.39 5.05 -1.13
C ILE A 105 1.90 5.20 -0.88
N PRO A 106 2.43 4.68 0.24
CA PRO A 106 3.85 4.74 0.53
C PRO A 106 4.70 4.23 -0.63
N GLN A 107 5.76 4.95 -0.97
CA GLN A 107 6.63 4.61 -2.10
C GLN A 107 7.21 3.19 -1.97
N CYS A 108 7.47 2.73 -0.74
CA CYS A 108 7.97 1.38 -0.48
C CYS A 108 7.00 0.27 -0.95
N LEU A 109 5.68 0.52 -0.96
CA LEU A 109 4.67 -0.41 -1.47
C LEU A 109 4.56 -0.37 -3.01
N GLY A 110 5.08 0.66 -3.65
CA GLY A 110 5.15 0.77 -5.12
C GLY A 110 6.34 0.07 -5.76
N THR A 111 7.19 -0.59 -4.96
CA THR A 111 8.39 -1.27 -5.45
C THR A 111 8.13 -2.74 -5.77
N SER A 112 8.74 -3.24 -6.85
CA SER A 112 8.64 -4.63 -7.29
C SER A 112 10.02 -5.19 -7.61
N ILE A 113 10.24 -6.46 -7.28
CA ILE A 113 11.47 -7.17 -7.67
C ILE A 113 11.25 -7.79 -9.05
N VAL A 114 12.09 -7.41 -10.01
CA VAL A 114 12.14 -8.05 -11.33
C VAL A 114 13.08 -9.25 -11.25
N VAL A 115 12.55 -10.45 -11.47
CA VAL A 115 13.32 -11.69 -11.57
C VAL A 115 13.18 -12.23 -13.00
N PRO A 116 14.26 -12.34 -13.78
CA PRO A 116 14.21 -12.98 -15.09
C PRO A 116 13.95 -14.48 -14.89
N VAL A 117 12.83 -14.96 -15.42
CA VAL A 117 12.45 -16.38 -15.38
C VAL A 117 12.57 -16.93 -16.80
N PRO A 118 13.52 -17.84 -17.07
CA PRO A 118 13.69 -18.39 -18.40
C PRO A 118 12.43 -19.13 -18.83
N LYS A 119 12.03 -18.93 -20.08
CA LYS A 119 10.87 -19.62 -20.65
C LYS A 119 11.22 -21.09 -20.89
N LYS A 120 10.20 -21.92 -21.01
CA LYS A 120 10.37 -23.34 -21.34
C LYS A 120 11.02 -23.46 -22.72
N GLY A 121 12.27 -23.92 -22.78
CA GLY A 121 13.08 -23.94 -24.01
C GLY A 121 14.53 -24.33 -23.74
N ASP A 122 15.43 -24.01 -24.66
CA ASP A 122 16.87 -24.20 -24.46
C ASP A 122 17.41 -23.16 -23.46
N LEU A 123 17.96 -23.63 -22.34
CA LEU A 123 18.55 -22.76 -21.32
C LEU A 123 19.85 -22.07 -21.78
N LYS A 124 20.40 -22.47 -22.92
CA LYS A 124 21.60 -21.86 -23.52
C LYS A 124 21.29 -20.72 -24.47
N ASP A 125 20.03 -20.56 -24.87
CA ASP A 125 19.60 -19.47 -25.74
C ASP A 125 19.40 -18.19 -24.91
N PRO A 126 20.19 -17.13 -25.11
CA PRO A 126 20.03 -15.87 -24.38
C PRO A 126 18.70 -15.17 -24.68
N ASP A 127 18.04 -15.45 -25.81
CA ASP A 127 16.71 -14.92 -26.13
C ASP A 127 15.58 -15.69 -25.41
N ASN A 128 15.91 -16.75 -24.66
CA ASN A 128 14.98 -17.57 -23.89
C ASN A 128 14.72 -17.05 -22.45
N TYR A 129 14.86 -15.72 -22.25
CA TYR A 129 14.50 -14.99 -21.03
C TYR A 129 13.38 -13.97 -21.26
#